data_AF-A0A6I9MW12-F1
#
_entry.id   AF-A0A6I9MW12-F1
#
_cell.length_a   1.000
_cell.length_b   1.000
_cell.length_c   1.000
_cell.angle_alpha   90.00
_cell.angle_beta   90.00
_cell.angle_gamma   90.00
#
_symmetry.space_group_name_H-M   'P 1'
#
loop_
_entity.id
_entity.type
_entity.pdbx_description
1 polymer ?
#
loop_
_entity_poly.entity_id
_entity_poly.type
_entity_poly.pdbx_seq_one_letter_code
_entity_poly.pdbx_strand_id
1 'polypeptide(L)'
;MATLVQSTTEQTDLIDVQIPWSVPPLYLSGFSAVCWLFGRDLYDKLQYPIGLVESCWGGTPIEPWCSPRALQKCGLLQQPGGGPKVNSVLWNAMIHPLLSMTIKGAIWYQGEANTNYHQEKYNCSFPAMIDDWRMAFHQGSGGQTALDFPFGFVQLSTWEKKSQSDAYPNIRWHQTADTGFVPNLQMQKTFMAVAMDLPDEKSPYGTIHPRDKQDVAFRLSLGARAVAYGEKDVAFSGPFPSQILSTPKYLNITYDQKVSVTPSENIFEICCSESESPWDPKAHWVPAPIMQSGLTTVQLSTSVCSPTEQVAALRYAWRDWPCDFKACPIYSASKILPAPPFIANRTPAKVINEDQMRNSLPLFKST
;
A
#
# COMPACT_ATOMS: atom_id res chain seq x y z
N MET A 1 15.08 -14.07 -12.37
CA MET A 1 13.73 -14.46 -11.93
C MET A 1 13.81 -15.81 -11.26
N ALA A 2 13.38 -15.90 -10.00
CA ALA A 2 13.21 -17.19 -9.32
C ALA A 2 12.09 -18.00 -9.97
N THR A 3 12.27 -19.31 -10.08
CA THR A 3 11.21 -20.19 -10.62
C THR A 3 10.02 -20.31 -9.67
N LEU A 4 8.88 -20.70 -10.23
CA LEU A 4 7.65 -20.94 -9.48
C LEU A 4 7.72 -22.27 -8.72
N VAL A 5 8.38 -22.24 -7.56
CA VAL A 5 8.54 -23.38 -6.67
C VAL A 5 8.00 -23.06 -5.28
N GLN A 6 7.47 -24.06 -4.60
CA GLN A 6 6.98 -23.97 -3.22
C GLN A 6 7.68 -25.01 -2.36
N SER A 7 7.86 -24.74 -1.07
CA SER A 7 8.43 -25.71 -0.13
C SER A 7 7.85 -25.56 1.27
N THR A 8 7.62 -26.67 1.97
CA THR A 8 7.20 -26.65 3.37
C THR A 8 8.34 -26.37 4.33
N THR A 9 9.59 -26.39 3.86
CA THR A 9 10.80 -26.09 4.64
C THR A 9 11.64 -25.03 3.94
N GLU A 10 12.29 -24.18 4.73
CA GLU A 10 13.21 -23.15 4.23
C GLU A 10 14.32 -23.77 3.38
N GLN A 11 14.44 -23.31 2.14
CA GLN A 11 15.49 -23.74 1.20
C GLN A 11 16.70 -22.81 1.34
N THR A 12 17.90 -23.37 1.27
CA THR A 12 19.16 -22.60 1.35
C THR A 12 19.66 -22.14 -0.02
N ASP A 13 19.12 -22.70 -1.11
CA ASP A 13 19.47 -22.36 -2.48
C ASP A 13 18.20 -22.35 -3.36
N LEU A 14 18.25 -21.61 -4.47
CA LEU A 14 17.19 -21.61 -5.46
C LEU A 14 17.17 -22.95 -6.17
N ILE A 15 16.00 -23.58 -6.18
CA ILE A 15 15.82 -24.88 -6.85
C ILE A 15 16.04 -24.75 -8.37
N ASP A 16 15.61 -23.62 -8.95
CA ASP A 16 15.87 -23.29 -10.36
C ASP A 16 15.76 -21.77 -10.59
N VAL A 17 16.36 -21.27 -11.68
CA VAL A 17 16.36 -19.86 -12.07
C VAL A 17 15.84 -19.72 -13.50
N GLN A 18 14.66 -19.12 -13.65
CA GLN A 18 14.00 -18.99 -14.96
C GLN A 18 14.71 -18.00 -15.89
N ILE A 19 15.18 -16.89 -15.32
CA ILE A 19 15.93 -15.85 -16.04
C ILE A 19 17.22 -15.60 -15.26
N PRO A 20 18.39 -16.03 -15.76
CA PRO A 20 19.68 -15.82 -15.11
C PRO A 20 20.12 -14.36 -15.19
N TRP A 21 21.10 -13.99 -14.37
CA TRP A 21 21.74 -12.68 -14.42
C TRP A 21 22.27 -12.38 -15.83
N SER A 22 21.83 -11.27 -16.39
CA SER A 22 22.21 -10.84 -17.73
C SER A 22 22.07 -9.33 -17.89
N VAL A 23 22.81 -8.77 -18.85
CA VAL A 23 22.51 -7.44 -19.37
C VAL A 23 21.19 -7.54 -20.14
N PRO A 24 20.25 -6.60 -19.95
CA PRO A 24 18.92 -6.69 -20.51
C PRO A 24 18.96 -6.78 -22.05
N PRO A 25 18.30 -7.78 -22.65
CA PRO A 25 18.19 -7.90 -24.10
C PRO A 25 17.26 -6.81 -24.67
N LEU A 26 17.25 -6.66 -25.99
CA LEU A 26 16.34 -5.72 -26.68
C LEU A 26 14.87 -5.99 -26.36
N TYR A 27 14.51 -7.26 -26.16
CA TYR A 27 13.18 -7.71 -25.77
C TYR A 27 13.25 -8.59 -24.53
N LEU A 28 12.64 -8.15 -23.44
CA LEU A 28 12.55 -8.89 -22.19
C LEU A 28 11.10 -9.34 -21.98
N SER A 29 10.82 -10.61 -22.30
CA SER A 29 9.53 -11.26 -22.04
C SER A 29 9.59 -12.09 -20.76
N GLY A 30 8.50 -12.09 -20.00
CA GLY A 30 8.41 -12.92 -18.78
C GLY A 30 9.25 -12.41 -17.63
N PHE A 31 9.58 -11.12 -17.59
CA PHE A 31 10.10 -10.42 -16.40
C PHE A 31 9.11 -9.33 -16.00
N SER A 32 9.02 -8.99 -14.72
CA SER A 32 8.12 -7.98 -14.20
C SER A 32 8.36 -6.62 -14.88
N ALA A 33 7.35 -6.16 -15.61
CA ALA A 33 7.38 -4.86 -16.26
C ALA A 33 7.58 -3.71 -15.26
N VAL A 34 6.96 -3.80 -14.08
CA VAL A 34 7.13 -2.80 -13.01
C VAL A 34 8.57 -2.80 -12.51
N CYS A 35 9.14 -3.97 -12.23
CA CYS A 35 10.51 -4.09 -11.74
C CYS A 35 11.53 -3.56 -12.76
N TRP A 36 11.36 -3.93 -14.03
CA TRP A 36 12.20 -3.46 -15.12
C TRP A 36 12.13 -1.94 -15.32
N LEU A 37 10.92 -1.38 -15.43
CA LEU A 37 10.73 0.06 -15.63
C LEU A 37 11.24 0.88 -14.45
N PHE A 38 11.08 0.37 -13.22
CA PHE A 38 11.59 0.99 -12.00
C PHE A 38 13.12 1.05 -12.01
N GLY A 39 13.77 -0.09 -12.30
CA GLY A 39 15.23 -0.16 -12.36
C GLY A 39 15.82 0.69 -13.48
N ARG A 40 15.16 0.73 -14.64
CA ARG A 40 15.55 1.59 -15.76
C ARG A 40 15.46 3.07 -15.40
N ASP A 41 14.35 3.52 -14.80
CA ASP A 41 14.21 4.92 -14.39
C ASP A 41 15.25 5.31 -13.33
N LEU A 42 15.53 4.43 -12.36
CA LEU A 42 16.61 4.63 -11.39
C LEU A 42 17.99 4.71 -12.06
N TYR A 43 18.29 3.82 -13.01
CA TYR A 43 19.54 3.87 -13.78
C TYR A 43 19.67 5.21 -14.52
N ASP A 44 18.61 5.66 -15.19
CA ASP A 44 18.59 6.92 -15.93
C ASP A 44 18.84 8.13 -15.01
N LYS A 45 18.44 8.08 -13.74
CA LYS A 45 18.68 9.17 -12.77
C LYS A 45 20.01 9.07 -12.05
N LEU A 46 20.41 7.87 -11.64
CA LEU A 46 21.55 7.64 -10.76
C LEU A 46 22.86 7.38 -11.52
N GLN A 47 22.77 6.97 -12.79
CA GLN A 47 23.91 6.74 -13.69
C GLN A 47 24.92 5.68 -13.19
N TYR A 48 24.44 4.66 -12.46
CA TYR A 48 25.21 3.45 -12.14
C TYR A 48 24.36 2.18 -12.26
N PRO A 49 24.97 0.98 -12.42
CA PRO A 49 24.23 -0.25 -12.67
C PRO A 49 23.23 -0.60 -11.56
N ILE A 50 21.99 -0.89 -11.95
CA ILE A 50 20.94 -1.36 -11.05
C ILE A 50 20.68 -2.85 -11.30
N GLY A 51 20.98 -3.69 -10.29
CA GLY A 51 20.65 -5.11 -10.33
C GLY A 51 19.18 -5.35 -9.95
N LEU A 52 18.48 -6.19 -10.73
CA LEU A 52 17.06 -6.50 -10.52
C LEU A 52 16.88 -8.00 -10.32
N VAL A 53 16.18 -8.36 -9.23
CA VAL A 53 15.77 -9.72 -8.93
C VAL A 53 14.25 -9.74 -8.86
N GLU A 54 13.65 -10.75 -9.47
CA GLU A 54 12.21 -10.97 -9.45
C GLU A 54 11.91 -12.30 -8.79
N SER A 55 10.98 -12.25 -7.83
CA SER A 55 10.39 -13.40 -7.16
C SER A 55 8.91 -13.08 -6.93
N CYS A 56 8.05 -13.57 -7.82
CA CYS A 56 6.62 -13.30 -7.78
C CYS A 56 5.81 -14.49 -8.28
N TRP A 57 4.58 -14.63 -7.80
CA TRP A 57 3.64 -15.68 -8.22
C TRP A 57 2.23 -15.10 -8.23
N GLY A 58 1.53 -15.21 -9.36
CA GLY A 58 0.16 -14.68 -9.50
C GLY A 58 -0.86 -15.38 -8.61
N GLY A 59 -1.82 -14.61 -8.07
CA GLY A 59 -2.98 -15.15 -7.34
C GLY A 59 -2.70 -15.61 -5.91
N THR A 60 -1.53 -15.27 -5.35
CA THR A 60 -1.13 -15.63 -3.99
C THR A 60 -1.53 -14.52 -3.00
N PRO A 61 -2.11 -14.85 -1.83
CA PRO A 61 -2.26 -13.89 -0.75
C PRO A 61 -0.88 -13.63 -0.10
N ILE A 62 -0.81 -12.81 0.94
CA ILE A 62 0.47 -12.44 1.57
C ILE A 62 1.10 -13.58 2.40
N GLU A 63 0.28 -14.47 2.95
CA GLU A 63 0.69 -15.49 3.92
C GLU A 63 1.76 -16.47 3.42
N PRO A 64 1.73 -16.94 2.16
CA PRO A 64 2.80 -17.73 1.57
C PRO A 64 4.17 -17.05 1.56
N TRP A 65 4.21 -15.71 1.54
CA TRP A 65 5.42 -14.89 1.45
C TRP A 65 6.00 -14.47 2.80
N CYS A 66 5.27 -14.76 3.88
CA CYS A 66 5.68 -14.50 5.25
C CYS A 66 6.37 -15.72 5.86
N SER A 67 7.42 -15.51 6.64
CA SER A 67 7.94 -16.57 7.51
C SER A 67 6.91 -16.96 8.59
N PRO A 68 7.03 -18.15 9.21
CA PRO A 68 6.17 -18.53 10.31
C PRO A 68 6.20 -17.53 11.48
N ARG A 69 7.36 -16.90 11.72
CA ARG A 69 7.54 -15.89 12.79
C ARG A 69 6.71 -14.64 12.53
N ALA A 70 6.71 -14.14 11.29
CA ALA A 70 5.93 -12.97 10.90
C ALA A 70 4.42 -13.24 11.04
N LEU A 71 3.95 -14.41 10.60
CA LEU A 71 2.55 -14.80 10.69
C LEU A 71 2.06 -14.98 12.13
N GLN A 72 2.91 -15.57 12.98
CA GLN A 72 2.60 -15.78 14.40
C GLN A 72 2.30 -14.45 15.11
N LYS A 73 3.02 -13.36 14.79
CA LYS A 73 2.77 -12.02 15.37
C LYS A 73 1.34 -11.51 15.13
N CYS A 74 0.69 -11.97 14.06
CA CYS A 74 -0.65 -11.54 13.67
C CYS A 74 -1.76 -12.55 14.01
N GLY A 75 -1.39 -13.66 14.69
CA GLY A 75 -2.30 -14.76 14.98
C GLY A 75 -2.71 -15.57 13.74
N LEU A 76 -1.91 -15.50 12.67
CA LEU A 76 -2.12 -16.27 11.45
C LEU A 76 -1.37 -17.61 11.56
N LEU A 77 -1.99 -18.60 12.17
CA LEU A 77 -1.39 -19.94 12.32
C LEU A 77 -1.41 -20.71 11.00
N GLN A 78 -0.49 -21.67 10.86
CA GLN A 78 -0.38 -22.53 9.68
C GLN A 78 -1.73 -23.18 9.34
N GLN A 79 -2.15 -22.97 8.09
CA GLN A 79 -3.34 -23.60 7.53
C GLN A 79 -2.92 -24.88 6.78
N PRO A 80 -3.59 -26.02 7.02
CA PRO A 80 -3.45 -27.19 6.15
C PRO A 80 -4.08 -26.87 4.79
N GLY A 81 -3.34 -27.11 3.70
CA GLY A 81 -3.79 -26.85 2.34
C GLY A 81 -2.74 -27.29 1.33
N GLY A 82 -3.04 -27.11 0.04
CA GLY A 82 -2.11 -27.39 -1.05
C GLY A 82 -1.96 -26.20 -2.00
N GLY A 83 -0.79 -26.09 -2.63
CA GLY A 83 -0.50 -25.05 -3.62
C GLY A 83 0.10 -23.76 -3.03
N PRO A 84 0.34 -22.74 -3.88
CA PRO A 84 1.14 -21.55 -3.54
C PRO A 84 0.40 -20.57 -2.61
N LYS A 85 -0.69 -21.02 -1.97
CA LYS A 85 -1.50 -20.27 -1.00
C LYS A 85 -1.29 -20.75 0.43
N VAL A 86 -0.52 -21.82 0.62
CA VAL A 86 -0.17 -22.33 1.95
C VAL A 86 0.82 -21.39 2.62
N ASN A 87 0.65 -21.16 3.92
CA ASN A 87 1.51 -20.27 4.70
C ASN A 87 3.00 -20.61 4.52
N SER A 88 3.81 -19.57 4.35
CA SER A 88 5.27 -19.63 4.25
C SER A 88 5.87 -20.44 3.10
N VAL A 89 5.08 -21.08 2.23
CA VAL A 89 5.68 -21.98 1.22
C VAL A 89 6.48 -21.26 0.14
N LEU A 90 6.17 -19.99 -0.12
CA LEU A 90 6.90 -19.16 -1.09
C LEU A 90 8.02 -18.37 -0.41
N TRP A 91 7.85 -17.97 0.85
CA TRP A 91 8.95 -17.54 1.70
C TRP A 91 10.06 -18.58 1.67
N ASN A 92 9.73 -19.82 1.98
CA ASN A 92 10.66 -20.95 2.08
C ASN A 92 11.43 -21.21 0.78
N ALA A 93 10.75 -21.17 -0.37
CA ALA A 93 11.33 -21.60 -1.65
C ALA A 93 11.83 -20.46 -2.54
N MET A 94 11.29 -19.25 -2.39
CA MET A 94 11.56 -18.15 -3.33
C MET A 94 12.22 -16.94 -2.67
N ILE A 95 12.10 -16.76 -1.35
CA ILE A 95 12.70 -15.62 -0.62
C ILE A 95 13.87 -16.07 0.25
N HIS A 96 13.70 -17.12 1.06
CA HIS A 96 14.71 -17.61 1.98
C HIS A 96 16.05 -17.95 1.30
N PRO A 97 16.08 -18.55 0.08
CA PRO A 97 17.34 -18.74 -0.65
C PRO A 97 18.11 -17.46 -0.98
N LEU A 98 17.40 -16.33 -1.06
CA LEU A 98 17.99 -15.04 -1.45
C LEU A 98 18.62 -14.31 -0.27
N LEU A 99 18.46 -14.78 0.98
CA LEU A 99 18.85 -14.03 2.17
C LEU A 99 20.36 -13.80 2.29
N SER A 100 21.18 -14.60 1.61
CA SER A 100 22.64 -14.42 1.55
C SER A 100 23.06 -13.28 0.60
N MET A 101 22.16 -12.79 -0.25
CA MET A 101 22.43 -11.67 -1.14
C MET A 101 22.44 -10.34 -0.37
N THR A 102 23.34 -9.45 -0.77
CA THR A 102 23.29 -8.06 -0.32
C THR A 102 22.33 -7.29 -1.20
N ILE A 103 21.25 -6.76 -0.62
CA ILE A 103 20.26 -5.96 -1.34
C ILE A 103 20.21 -4.52 -0.84
N LYS A 104 19.90 -3.59 -1.74
CA LYS A 104 19.68 -2.18 -1.38
C LYS A 104 18.26 -1.95 -0.86
N GLY A 105 17.28 -2.70 -1.35
CA GLY A 105 15.88 -2.56 -1.00
C GLY A 105 14.99 -3.56 -1.73
N ALA A 106 13.69 -3.52 -1.45
CA ALA A 106 12.69 -4.35 -2.11
C ALA A 106 11.51 -3.49 -2.60
N ILE A 107 10.82 -3.96 -3.64
CA ILE A 107 9.51 -3.43 -4.06
C ILE A 107 8.47 -4.57 -4.05
N TRP A 108 7.25 -4.25 -3.67
CA TRP A 108 6.17 -5.21 -3.48
C TRP A 108 4.88 -4.77 -4.17
N TYR A 109 4.23 -5.68 -4.89
CA TYR A 109 2.93 -5.40 -5.51
C TYR A 109 2.04 -6.62 -5.38
N GLN A 110 1.25 -6.62 -4.31
CA GLN A 110 0.32 -7.69 -3.97
C GLN A 110 -0.73 -7.14 -3.00
N GLY A 111 -1.89 -7.78 -3.01
CA GLY A 111 -2.95 -7.61 -2.01
C GLY A 111 -4.31 -8.07 -2.52
N GLU A 112 -4.43 -8.22 -3.85
CA GLU A 112 -5.67 -8.57 -4.54
C GLU A 112 -6.28 -9.87 -3.99
N ALA A 113 -5.46 -10.89 -3.76
CA ALA A 113 -5.91 -12.17 -3.21
C ALA A 113 -6.27 -12.11 -1.71
N ASN A 114 -5.93 -11.03 -1.01
CA ASN A 114 -6.35 -10.82 0.38
C ASN A 114 -7.69 -10.07 0.49
N THR A 115 -8.26 -9.57 -0.62
CA THR A 115 -9.58 -8.91 -0.63
C THR A 115 -10.72 -9.83 -0.16
N ASN A 116 -10.52 -11.16 -0.26
CA ASN A 116 -11.44 -12.18 0.22
C ASN A 116 -10.77 -13.22 1.14
N TYR A 117 -9.55 -12.94 1.64
CA TYR A 117 -8.78 -13.87 2.47
C TYR A 117 -7.98 -13.11 3.54
N HIS A 118 -8.40 -13.26 4.80
CA HIS A 118 -7.83 -12.57 5.96
C HIS A 118 -7.61 -11.05 5.76
N GLN A 119 -8.52 -10.39 5.06
CA GLN A 119 -8.45 -8.95 4.76
C GLN A 119 -8.08 -8.10 5.97
N GLU A 120 -8.82 -8.27 7.07
CA GLU A 120 -8.65 -7.52 8.33
C GLU A 120 -7.33 -7.82 9.05
N LYS A 121 -6.55 -8.79 8.58
CA LYS A 121 -5.22 -9.11 9.12
C LYS A 121 -4.09 -8.52 8.29
N TYR A 122 -4.38 -7.96 7.12
CA TYR A 122 -3.37 -7.41 6.22
C TYR A 122 -2.62 -6.23 6.85
N ASN A 123 -3.31 -5.41 7.66
CA ASN A 123 -2.73 -4.28 8.41
C ASN A 123 -1.67 -4.71 9.42
N CYS A 124 -1.68 -5.98 9.86
CA CYS A 124 -0.66 -6.56 10.70
C CYS A 124 0.36 -7.36 9.88
N SER A 125 -0.11 -8.23 8.99
CA SER A 125 0.77 -9.20 8.31
C SER A 125 1.74 -8.52 7.35
N PHE A 126 1.34 -7.41 6.70
CA PHE A 126 2.22 -6.70 5.78
C PHE A 126 3.37 -5.96 6.49
N PRO A 127 3.15 -5.13 7.53
CA PRO A 127 4.25 -4.60 8.34
C PRO A 127 5.12 -5.70 8.96
N ALA A 128 4.52 -6.77 9.49
CA ALA A 128 5.25 -7.88 10.08
C ALA A 128 6.16 -8.60 9.06
N MET A 129 5.70 -8.74 7.81
CA MET A 129 6.50 -9.30 6.71
C MET A 129 7.70 -8.40 6.41
N ILE A 130 7.51 -7.08 6.32
CA ILE A 130 8.59 -6.11 6.05
C ILE A 130 9.66 -6.20 7.14
N ASP A 131 9.26 -6.20 8.40
CA ASP A 131 10.20 -6.27 9.53
C ASP A 131 10.96 -7.60 9.58
N ASP A 132 10.27 -8.72 9.31
CA ASP A 132 10.92 -10.03 9.31
C ASP A 132 11.87 -10.19 8.11
N TRP A 133 11.52 -9.68 6.93
CA TRP A 133 12.43 -9.67 5.77
C TRP A 133 13.66 -8.82 6.07
N ARG A 134 13.49 -7.63 6.64
CA ARG A 134 14.58 -6.76 7.10
C ARG A 134 15.56 -7.49 8.03
N MET A 135 15.03 -8.13 9.05
CA MET A 135 15.81 -8.95 9.98
C MET A 135 16.51 -10.11 9.26
N ALA A 136 15.77 -10.88 8.45
CA ALA A 136 16.26 -12.10 7.82
C ALA A 136 17.34 -11.82 6.77
N PHE A 137 17.19 -10.81 5.92
CA PHE A 137 18.22 -10.42 4.95
C PHE A 137 19.45 -9.84 5.65
N HIS A 138 19.27 -9.04 6.71
CA HIS A 138 20.39 -8.55 7.49
C HIS A 138 21.21 -9.70 8.08
N GLN A 139 20.54 -10.67 8.72
CA GLN A 139 21.21 -11.85 9.29
C GLN A 139 21.84 -12.74 8.21
N GLY A 140 21.08 -13.09 7.17
CA GLY A 140 21.51 -14.01 6.10
C GLY A 140 22.70 -13.49 5.29
N SER A 141 22.79 -12.17 5.08
CA SER A 141 23.90 -11.53 4.37
C SER A 141 25.13 -11.25 5.26
N GLY A 142 25.13 -11.70 6.52
CA GLY A 142 26.20 -11.44 7.48
C GLY A 142 26.31 -9.96 7.88
N GLY A 143 25.18 -9.25 7.89
CA GLY A 143 25.08 -7.84 8.25
C GLY A 143 25.30 -6.85 7.11
N GLN A 144 25.51 -7.31 5.87
CA GLN A 144 25.78 -6.45 4.72
C GLN A 144 24.53 -5.75 4.18
N THR A 145 23.38 -6.44 4.18
CA THR A 145 22.10 -5.78 3.93
C THR A 145 21.74 -4.93 5.15
N ALA A 146 21.39 -3.66 4.92
CA ALA A 146 21.00 -2.76 6.00
C ALA A 146 19.77 -3.31 6.75
N LEU A 147 19.82 -3.32 8.09
CA LEU A 147 18.72 -3.81 8.93
C LEU A 147 17.40 -3.08 8.67
N ASP A 148 17.46 -1.83 8.25
CA ASP A 148 16.30 -1.00 7.94
C ASP A 148 16.21 -0.68 6.45
N PHE A 149 16.60 -1.62 5.57
CA PHE A 149 16.60 -1.38 4.14
C PHE A 149 15.24 -0.84 3.63
N PRO A 150 15.25 0.07 2.65
CA PRO A 150 14.06 0.70 2.09
C PRO A 150 13.12 -0.30 1.42
N PHE A 151 11.83 -0.17 1.70
CA PHE A 151 10.79 -1.06 1.19
C PHE A 151 9.69 -0.27 0.46
N GLY A 152 9.61 -0.44 -0.85
CA GLY A 152 8.58 0.17 -1.68
C GLY A 152 7.39 -0.75 -1.89
N PHE A 153 6.18 -0.21 -2.06
CA PHE A 153 5.06 -1.02 -2.50
C PHE A 153 4.08 -0.25 -3.38
N VAL A 154 3.27 -1.00 -4.13
CA VAL A 154 2.21 -0.44 -4.97
C VAL A 154 0.88 -0.62 -4.26
N GLN A 155 0.19 0.50 -4.03
CA GLN A 155 -1.20 0.44 -3.59
C GLN A 155 -2.04 -0.25 -4.66
N LEU A 156 -2.96 -1.13 -4.26
CA LEU A 156 -3.79 -1.83 -5.23
C LEU A 156 -4.45 -0.87 -6.23
N SER A 157 -4.40 -1.25 -7.51
CA SER A 157 -5.18 -0.59 -8.55
C SER A 157 -6.64 -1.08 -8.47
N THR A 158 -7.37 -1.07 -9.57
CA THR A 158 -8.80 -1.40 -9.63
C THR A 158 -9.03 -2.82 -10.18
N TRP A 159 -10.18 -3.41 -9.88
CA TRP A 159 -10.66 -4.64 -10.50
C TRP A 159 -12.06 -4.47 -11.11
N GLU A 160 -13.08 -4.14 -10.32
CA GLU A 160 -14.47 -4.13 -10.76
C GLU A 160 -15.09 -2.72 -10.73
N LYS A 161 -15.33 -2.16 -11.92
CA LYS A 161 -15.83 -0.78 -12.09
C LYS A 161 -17.16 -0.49 -11.39
N LYS A 162 -18.02 -1.49 -11.26
CA LYS A 162 -19.37 -1.36 -10.68
C LYS A 162 -19.50 -1.99 -9.29
N SER A 163 -18.39 -2.45 -8.70
CA SER A 163 -18.43 -3.07 -7.39
C SER A 163 -18.81 -2.06 -6.32
N GLN A 164 -19.69 -2.49 -5.42
CA GLN A 164 -20.05 -1.77 -4.18
C GLN A 164 -19.33 -2.35 -2.96
N SER A 165 -18.46 -3.35 -3.16
CA SER A 165 -17.69 -3.96 -2.08
C SER A 165 -16.57 -3.02 -1.62
N ASP A 166 -16.43 -2.88 -0.31
CA ASP A 166 -15.32 -2.17 0.31
C ASP A 166 -14.02 -3.00 0.33
N ALA A 167 -13.99 -4.18 -0.30
CA ALA A 167 -12.85 -5.08 -0.16
C ALA A 167 -11.53 -4.53 -0.74
N TYR A 168 -11.57 -3.89 -1.90
CA TYR A 168 -10.38 -3.23 -2.48
C TYR A 168 -9.93 -2.01 -1.66
N PRO A 169 -10.80 -1.03 -1.34
CA PRO A 169 -10.37 0.11 -0.54
C PRO A 169 -9.91 -0.29 0.87
N ASN A 170 -10.49 -1.33 1.50
CA ASN A 170 -10.00 -1.86 2.76
C ASN A 170 -8.56 -2.38 2.65
N ILE A 171 -8.23 -3.17 1.61
CA ILE A 171 -6.83 -3.58 1.40
C ILE A 171 -5.91 -2.39 1.14
N ARG A 172 -6.33 -1.39 0.33
CA ARG A 172 -5.52 -0.18 0.11
C ARG A 172 -5.21 0.57 1.41
N TRP A 173 -6.16 0.60 2.33
CA TRP A 173 -6.00 1.17 3.66
C TRP A 173 -5.04 0.34 4.52
N HIS A 174 -5.27 -0.97 4.59
CA HIS A 174 -4.44 -1.92 5.34
C HIS A 174 -2.98 -1.98 4.83
N GLN A 175 -2.73 -1.75 3.54
CA GLN A 175 -1.39 -1.64 2.95
C GLN A 175 -0.53 -0.54 3.62
N THR A 176 -1.15 0.41 4.32
CA THR A 176 -0.47 1.51 5.02
C THR A 176 -0.50 1.36 6.54
N ALA A 177 -0.81 0.16 7.06
CA ALA A 177 -1.08 -0.07 8.49
C ALA A 177 -2.18 0.86 9.03
N ASP A 178 -3.23 1.06 8.23
CA ASP A 178 -4.41 1.86 8.58
C ASP A 178 -4.14 3.34 8.88
N THR A 179 -3.19 3.94 8.13
CA THR A 179 -2.85 5.37 8.29
C THR A 179 -3.13 6.21 7.05
N GLY A 180 -3.20 5.59 5.86
CA GLY A 180 -3.42 6.24 4.57
C GLY A 180 -2.16 6.72 3.87
N PHE A 181 -1.01 6.69 4.55
CA PHE A 181 0.27 7.16 3.99
C PHE A 181 1.46 6.39 4.55
N VAL A 182 2.58 6.46 3.83
CA VAL A 182 3.88 5.95 4.27
C VAL A 182 5.00 6.94 3.86
N PRO A 183 6.12 7.00 4.58
CA PRO A 183 6.41 6.24 5.81
C PRO A 183 5.54 6.68 6.99
N ASN A 184 5.34 5.77 7.95
CA ASN A 184 4.61 6.04 9.19
C ASN A 184 5.30 5.31 10.37
N LEU A 185 4.73 5.40 11.59
CA LEU A 185 5.34 4.83 12.79
C LEU A 185 5.55 3.31 12.73
N GLN A 186 4.65 2.57 12.06
CA GLN A 186 4.74 1.11 11.91
C GLN A 186 5.58 0.70 10.69
N MET A 187 5.69 1.58 9.68
CA MET A 187 6.32 1.28 8.40
C MET A 187 7.39 2.32 8.07
N GLN A 188 8.46 2.37 8.87
CA GLN A 188 9.59 3.28 8.63
C GLN A 188 10.37 2.91 7.36
N LYS A 189 11.03 3.89 6.73
CA LYS A 189 11.79 3.73 5.48
C LYS A 189 11.01 2.98 4.38
N THR A 190 9.71 3.26 4.29
CA THR A 190 8.85 2.75 3.23
C THR A 190 8.36 3.86 2.32
N PHE A 191 7.94 3.50 1.11
CA PHE A 191 7.33 4.41 0.14
C PHE A 191 6.27 3.67 -0.67
N MET A 192 5.26 4.40 -1.16
CA MET A 192 4.10 3.82 -1.83
C MET A 192 3.84 4.50 -3.17
N ALA A 193 3.65 3.71 -4.22
CA ALA A 193 3.06 4.17 -5.46
C ALA A 193 1.53 3.99 -5.39
N VAL A 194 0.78 5.09 -5.35
CA VAL A 194 -0.67 5.07 -5.53
C VAL A 194 -0.97 4.65 -6.96
N ALA A 195 -1.86 3.66 -7.16
CA ALA A 195 -2.22 3.15 -8.50
C ALA A 195 -3.74 3.01 -8.74
N MET A 196 -4.58 3.47 -7.79
CA MET A 196 -6.03 3.40 -7.91
C MET A 196 -6.61 4.32 -9.01
N ASP A 197 -5.83 5.30 -9.48
CA ASP A 197 -6.17 6.18 -10.60
C ASP A 197 -5.66 5.66 -11.95
N LEU A 198 -5.13 4.42 -12.01
CA LEU A 198 -4.66 3.77 -13.22
C LEU A 198 -5.51 2.54 -13.62
N PRO A 199 -6.86 2.64 -13.64
CA PRO A 199 -7.69 1.54 -14.07
C PRO A 199 -7.50 1.17 -15.54
N ASP A 200 -7.88 -0.06 -15.91
CA ASP A 200 -7.86 -0.51 -17.30
C ASP A 200 -9.01 -1.48 -17.61
N GLU A 201 -10.14 -0.92 -18.04
CA GLU A 201 -11.34 -1.71 -18.36
C GLU A 201 -11.14 -2.63 -19.57
N LYS A 202 -10.13 -2.35 -20.39
CA LYS A 202 -9.84 -3.05 -21.66
C LYS A 202 -8.55 -3.86 -21.59
N SER A 203 -8.06 -4.17 -20.40
CA SER A 203 -6.84 -4.97 -20.27
C SER A 203 -7.08 -6.37 -20.86
N PRO A 204 -6.20 -6.84 -21.77
CA PRO A 204 -6.31 -8.18 -22.35
C PRO A 204 -6.00 -9.28 -21.32
N TYR A 205 -5.45 -8.92 -20.16
CA TYR A 205 -5.15 -9.85 -19.08
C TYR A 205 -6.23 -9.83 -17.98
N GLY A 206 -7.31 -9.06 -18.16
CA GLY A 206 -8.35 -8.84 -17.15
C GLY A 206 -8.17 -7.49 -16.45
N THR A 207 -9.29 -6.89 -16.04
CA THR A 207 -9.33 -5.50 -15.52
C THR A 207 -8.50 -5.27 -14.26
N ILE A 208 -8.26 -6.34 -13.49
CA ILE A 208 -7.35 -6.38 -12.33
C ILE A 208 -5.88 -6.16 -12.69
N HIS A 209 -5.50 -6.33 -13.96
CA HIS A 209 -4.14 -6.22 -14.45
C HIS A 209 -3.97 -5.01 -15.37
N PRO A 210 -3.85 -3.78 -14.82
CA PRO A 210 -3.74 -2.58 -15.64
C PRO A 210 -2.46 -2.54 -16.47
N ARG A 211 -2.56 -2.11 -17.74
CA ARG A 211 -1.42 -2.07 -18.66
C ARG A 211 -0.42 -0.94 -18.39
N ASP A 212 -0.86 0.18 -17.82
CA ASP A 212 0.05 1.30 -17.50
C ASP A 212 0.93 0.93 -16.30
N LYS A 213 2.06 0.29 -16.60
CA LYS A 213 3.11 -0.01 -15.62
C LYS A 213 4.16 1.11 -15.56
N GLN A 214 4.16 2.02 -16.53
CA GLN A 214 5.09 3.16 -16.57
C GLN A 214 4.84 4.11 -15.41
N ASP A 215 3.60 4.53 -15.19
CA ASP A 215 3.28 5.44 -14.08
C ASP A 215 3.46 4.77 -12.71
N VAL A 216 3.14 3.48 -12.59
CA VAL A 216 3.40 2.70 -11.35
C VAL A 216 4.90 2.71 -11.03
N ALA A 217 5.73 2.34 -12.00
CA ALA A 217 7.17 2.26 -11.83
C ALA A 217 7.81 3.63 -11.57
N PHE A 218 7.36 4.67 -12.26
CA PHE A 218 7.81 6.04 -12.06
C PHE A 218 7.47 6.56 -10.65
N ARG A 219 6.25 6.30 -10.15
CA ARG A 219 5.87 6.69 -8.78
C ARG A 219 6.70 5.94 -7.73
N LEU A 220 7.01 4.66 -7.97
CA LEU A 220 7.94 3.91 -7.11
C LEU A 220 9.36 4.50 -7.15
N SER A 221 9.87 4.90 -8.33
CA SER A 221 11.23 5.43 -8.46
C SER A 221 11.38 6.79 -7.77
N LEU A 222 10.35 7.64 -7.78
CA LEU A 222 10.32 8.86 -6.96
C LEU A 222 10.49 8.54 -5.47
N GLY A 223 9.75 7.55 -4.97
CA GLY A 223 9.85 7.09 -3.59
C GLY A 223 11.23 6.51 -3.25
N ALA A 224 11.80 5.70 -4.13
CA ALA A 224 13.15 5.17 -3.95
C ALA A 224 14.20 6.29 -3.93
N ARG A 225 14.14 7.26 -4.85
CA ARG A 225 15.07 8.39 -4.88
C ARG A 225 15.04 9.19 -3.58
N ALA A 226 13.85 9.48 -3.06
CA ALA A 226 13.69 10.21 -1.80
C ALA A 226 14.09 9.39 -0.57
N VAL A 227 13.59 8.14 -0.45
CA VAL A 227 13.71 7.34 0.78
C VAL A 227 14.94 6.43 0.79
N ALA A 228 15.28 5.79 -0.33
CA ALA A 228 16.40 4.86 -0.45
C ALA A 228 17.74 5.55 -0.76
N TYR A 229 17.69 6.64 -1.53
CA TYR A 229 18.86 7.38 -2.01
C TYR A 229 19.01 8.77 -1.38
N GLY A 230 18.04 9.23 -0.60
CA GLY A 230 18.16 10.44 0.22
C GLY A 230 18.08 11.75 -0.56
N GLU A 231 17.60 11.73 -1.82
CA GLU A 231 17.35 12.95 -2.59
C GLU A 231 16.29 13.82 -1.90
N LYS A 232 16.58 15.12 -1.73
CA LYS A 232 15.72 16.02 -0.92
C LYS A 232 14.60 16.70 -1.72
N ASP A 233 14.82 16.95 -3.00
CA ASP A 233 13.91 17.73 -3.85
C ASP A 233 13.00 16.86 -4.73
N VAL A 234 12.71 15.63 -4.26
CA VAL A 234 11.86 14.68 -4.97
C VAL A 234 10.55 14.49 -4.22
N ALA A 235 9.48 15.09 -4.74
CA ALA A 235 8.13 14.79 -4.27
C ALA A 235 7.76 13.36 -4.68
N PHE A 236 7.33 12.53 -3.72
CA PHE A 236 6.97 11.14 -3.96
C PHE A 236 5.63 10.71 -3.33
N SER A 237 5.06 11.54 -2.44
CA SER A 237 3.76 11.31 -1.83
C SER A 237 2.72 12.30 -2.36
N GLY A 238 1.53 11.79 -2.67
CA GLY A 238 0.38 12.63 -3.01
C GLY A 238 -0.17 13.38 -1.78
N PRO A 239 -1.06 14.37 -1.99
CA PRO A 239 -1.60 15.17 -0.90
C PRO A 239 -2.38 14.33 0.11
N PHE A 240 -2.11 14.52 1.39
CA PHE A 240 -2.85 13.86 2.46
C PHE A 240 -3.49 14.89 3.40
N PRO A 241 -4.69 14.63 3.95
CA PRO A 241 -5.31 15.53 4.91
C PRO A 241 -4.43 15.74 6.16
N SER A 242 -4.12 16.99 6.48
CA SER A 242 -3.47 17.37 7.75
C SER A 242 -4.48 17.82 8.80
N GLN A 243 -5.65 18.29 8.37
CA GLN A 243 -6.73 18.75 9.25
C GLN A 243 -8.09 18.61 8.57
N ILE A 244 -9.09 18.14 9.32
CA ILE A 244 -10.49 18.09 8.88
C ILE A 244 -11.33 18.80 9.95
N LEU A 245 -11.97 19.91 9.56
CA LEU A 245 -12.88 20.67 10.42
C LEU A 245 -14.29 20.56 9.83
N SER A 246 -15.31 20.30 10.66
CA SER A 246 -16.70 20.43 10.20
C SER A 246 -17.40 21.59 10.88
N THR A 247 -18.23 22.23 10.06
CA THR A 247 -19.25 23.18 10.44
C THR A 247 -20.62 22.54 10.19
N PRO A 248 -21.74 23.18 10.58
CA PRO A 248 -23.08 22.71 10.22
C PRO A 248 -23.37 22.65 8.72
N LYS A 249 -22.62 23.39 7.88
CA LYS A 249 -22.90 23.53 6.44
C LYS A 249 -21.90 22.78 5.55
N TYR A 250 -20.66 22.65 5.99
CA TYR A 250 -19.59 22.07 5.20
C TYR A 250 -18.49 21.44 6.07
N LEU A 251 -17.76 20.50 5.47
CA LEU A 251 -16.47 20.01 5.93
C LEU A 251 -15.37 20.75 5.19
N ASN A 252 -14.36 21.25 5.91
CA ASN A 252 -13.16 21.85 5.34
C ASN A 252 -11.97 20.93 5.61
N ILE A 253 -11.40 20.38 4.53
CA ILE A 253 -10.21 19.54 4.54
C ILE A 253 -9.03 20.41 4.17
N THR A 254 -7.99 20.43 5.01
CA THR A 254 -6.70 21.03 4.69
C THR A 254 -5.70 19.91 4.41
N TYR A 255 -4.99 20.02 3.30
CA TYR A 255 -3.95 19.09 2.87
C TYR A 255 -2.56 19.58 3.29
N ASP A 256 -1.64 18.64 3.48
CA ASP A 256 -0.24 18.86 3.83
C ASP A 256 0.60 19.53 2.71
N GLN A 257 0.06 19.63 1.50
CA GLN A 257 0.71 20.25 0.35
C GLN A 257 -0.31 20.93 -0.57
N LYS A 258 0.21 21.63 -1.59
CA LYS A 258 -0.64 22.26 -2.61
C LYS A 258 -1.36 21.20 -3.45
N VAL A 259 -2.64 21.42 -3.68
CA VAL A 259 -3.52 20.50 -4.41
C VAL A 259 -3.94 21.07 -5.77
N SER A 260 -4.12 20.18 -6.73
CA SER A 260 -4.91 20.40 -7.94
C SER A 260 -6.22 19.65 -7.75
N VAL A 261 -7.35 20.37 -7.87
CA VAL A 261 -8.68 19.84 -7.61
C VAL A 261 -9.55 19.89 -8.87
N THR A 262 -10.13 18.76 -9.24
CA THR A 262 -11.21 18.67 -10.24
C THR A 262 -12.55 18.53 -9.50
N PRO A 263 -13.65 19.18 -9.93
CA PRO A 263 -14.96 18.97 -9.33
C PRO A 263 -15.37 17.49 -9.29
N SER A 264 -16.05 17.09 -8.22
CA SER A 264 -16.57 15.73 -8.05
C SER A 264 -17.77 15.72 -7.13
N GLU A 265 -18.76 14.92 -7.49
CA GLU A 265 -20.02 14.77 -6.75
C GLU A 265 -20.02 13.54 -5.83
N ASN A 266 -19.08 12.61 -6.01
CA ASN A 266 -19.22 11.26 -5.45
C ASN A 266 -17.95 10.55 -5.02
N ILE A 267 -16.75 11.14 -5.19
CA ILE A 267 -15.53 10.46 -4.72
C ILE A 267 -15.36 10.56 -3.20
N PHE A 268 -15.88 11.62 -2.61
CA PHE A 268 -15.98 11.77 -1.16
C PHE A 268 -17.32 11.23 -0.71
N GLU A 269 -17.32 10.52 0.40
CA GLU A 269 -18.52 10.05 1.07
C GLU A 269 -18.44 10.44 2.54
N ILE A 270 -19.56 10.89 3.10
CA ILE A 270 -19.70 11.16 4.53
C ILE A 270 -20.65 10.15 5.15
N CYS A 271 -20.36 9.73 6.36
CA CYS A 271 -21.22 8.85 7.13
C CYS A 271 -22.19 9.73 7.94
N CYS A 272 -23.47 9.66 7.63
CA CYS A 272 -24.55 10.33 8.36
C CYS A 272 -25.08 9.39 9.44
N SER A 273 -25.21 9.86 10.68
CA SER A 273 -25.76 9.10 11.81
C SER A 273 -26.51 10.00 12.78
N GLU A 274 -27.51 9.46 13.47
CA GLU A 274 -28.20 10.12 14.60
C GLU A 274 -27.28 10.27 15.83
N SER A 275 -26.16 9.54 15.86
CA SER A 275 -25.15 9.58 16.92
C SER A 275 -23.79 10.06 16.36
N GLU A 276 -22.88 10.47 17.22
CA GLU A 276 -21.49 10.80 16.81
C GLU A 276 -20.63 9.56 16.49
N SER A 277 -21.25 8.41 16.21
CA SER A 277 -20.57 7.13 16.00
C SER A 277 -20.87 6.55 14.62
N PRO A 278 -19.85 6.23 13.80
CA PRO A 278 -20.06 5.56 12.51
C PRO A 278 -20.51 4.10 12.67
N TRP A 279 -20.55 3.59 13.90
CA TRP A 279 -20.99 2.22 14.24
C TRP A 279 -22.46 2.15 14.63
N ASP A 280 -23.19 3.27 14.56
CA ASP A 280 -24.63 3.26 14.71
C ASP A 280 -25.25 2.37 13.61
N PRO A 281 -26.12 1.41 13.95
CA PRO A 281 -26.80 0.57 12.96
C PRO A 281 -27.59 1.33 11.90
N LYS A 282 -27.98 2.58 12.18
CA LYS A 282 -28.64 3.48 11.23
C LYS A 282 -27.67 4.34 10.41
N ALA A 283 -26.38 4.30 10.72
CA ALA A 283 -25.38 5.06 10.00
C ALA A 283 -25.31 4.60 8.54
N HIS A 284 -25.18 5.57 7.63
CA HIS A 284 -25.09 5.27 6.21
C HIS A 284 -24.17 6.26 5.50
N TRP A 285 -23.47 5.75 4.48
CA TRP A 285 -22.56 6.53 3.66
C TRP A 285 -23.33 7.21 2.53
N VAL A 286 -23.13 8.52 2.36
CA VAL A 286 -23.71 9.30 1.28
C VAL A 286 -22.62 10.08 0.52
N PRO A 287 -22.73 10.24 -0.81
CA PRO A 287 -21.86 11.12 -1.59
C PRO A 287 -21.83 12.55 -1.03
N ALA A 288 -20.63 13.13 -0.94
CA ALA A 288 -20.39 14.48 -0.46
C ALA A 288 -19.70 15.33 -1.55
N PRO A 289 -20.45 16.15 -2.30
CA PRO A 289 -19.89 16.95 -3.39
C PRO A 289 -18.85 17.97 -2.93
N ILE A 290 -17.85 18.20 -3.79
CA ILE A 290 -16.88 19.30 -3.63
C ILE A 290 -17.58 20.63 -3.97
N MET A 291 -17.73 21.51 -2.97
CA MET A 291 -18.33 22.84 -3.14
C MET A 291 -17.33 23.86 -3.67
N GLN A 292 -16.14 23.87 -3.07
CA GLN A 292 -15.08 24.83 -3.39
C GLN A 292 -13.72 24.21 -3.05
N SER A 293 -12.67 24.69 -3.73
CA SER A 293 -11.30 24.36 -3.40
C SER A 293 -10.44 25.62 -3.35
N GLY A 294 -9.36 25.55 -2.56
CA GLY A 294 -8.28 26.52 -2.49
C GLY A 294 -6.94 25.87 -2.83
N LEU A 295 -5.84 26.57 -2.55
CA LEU A 295 -4.50 26.06 -2.86
C LEU A 295 -4.13 24.80 -2.06
N THR A 296 -4.66 24.66 -0.85
CA THR A 296 -4.41 23.52 0.06
C THR A 296 -5.70 23.00 0.70
N THR A 297 -6.86 23.49 0.28
CA THR A 297 -8.13 23.20 0.95
C THR A 297 -9.19 22.69 -0.01
N VAL A 298 -10.06 21.82 0.50
CA VAL A 298 -11.26 21.34 -0.18
C VAL A 298 -12.44 21.45 0.79
N GLN A 299 -13.52 22.05 0.32
CA GLN A 299 -14.78 22.14 1.06
C GLN A 299 -15.81 21.19 0.48
N LEU A 300 -16.38 20.34 1.33
CA LEU A 300 -17.43 19.38 0.98
C LEU A 300 -18.75 19.81 1.61
N SER A 301 -19.85 19.57 0.90
CA SER A 301 -21.18 19.80 1.47
C SER A 301 -21.52 18.77 2.55
N THR A 302 -22.07 19.22 3.68
CA THR A 302 -22.68 18.35 4.69
C THR A 302 -24.20 18.36 4.64
N SER A 303 -24.80 19.14 3.73
CA SER A 303 -26.26 19.26 3.58
C SER A 303 -26.93 18.00 3.03
N VAL A 304 -26.16 16.94 2.82
CA VAL A 304 -26.62 15.63 2.35
C VAL A 304 -27.09 14.72 3.48
N CYS A 305 -26.71 15.03 4.73
CA CYS A 305 -27.28 14.37 5.91
C CYS A 305 -28.64 14.98 6.27
N SER A 306 -29.52 14.19 6.88
CA SER A 306 -30.81 14.68 7.37
C SER A 306 -30.60 15.70 8.50
N PRO A 307 -31.55 16.62 8.74
CA PRO A 307 -31.43 17.62 9.82
C PRO A 307 -31.28 17.03 11.23
N THR A 308 -31.67 15.77 11.43
CA THR A 308 -31.53 15.01 12.69
C THR A 308 -30.20 14.25 12.80
N GLU A 309 -29.39 14.26 11.75
CA GLU A 309 -28.16 13.49 11.64
C GLU A 309 -26.94 14.41 11.69
N GLN A 310 -25.80 13.83 12.03
CA GLN A 310 -24.51 14.48 12.03
C GLN A 310 -23.51 13.68 11.19
N VAL A 311 -22.42 14.33 10.81
CA VAL A 311 -21.29 13.68 10.16
C VAL A 311 -20.50 12.90 11.20
N ALA A 312 -20.55 11.56 11.13
CA ALA A 312 -19.79 10.67 12.01
C ALA A 312 -18.41 10.30 11.45
N ALA A 313 -18.28 10.25 10.12
CA ALA A 313 -17.02 9.95 9.45
C ALA A 313 -16.97 10.53 8.03
N LEU A 314 -15.78 10.59 7.45
CA LEU A 314 -15.49 11.02 6.09
C LEU A 314 -14.56 9.99 5.45
N ARG A 315 -14.80 9.64 4.19
CA ARG A 315 -13.87 8.85 3.37
C ARG A 315 -13.70 9.43 1.97
N TYR A 316 -12.54 9.17 1.38
CA TYR A 316 -12.17 9.59 0.03
C TYR A 316 -11.71 8.41 -0.80
N ALA A 317 -12.17 8.33 -2.05
CA ALA A 317 -11.81 7.30 -3.01
C ALA A 317 -12.03 5.86 -2.49
N TRP A 318 -13.07 5.68 -1.66
CA TRP A 318 -13.36 4.43 -0.96
C TRP A 318 -14.22 3.49 -1.79
N ARG A 319 -13.74 3.14 -2.98
CA ARG A 319 -14.37 2.18 -3.90
C ARG A 319 -13.30 1.36 -4.59
N ASP A 320 -13.68 0.20 -5.12
CA ASP A 320 -12.80 -0.58 -5.99
C ASP A 320 -12.31 0.29 -7.17
N TRP A 321 -13.21 0.99 -7.84
CA TRP A 321 -12.90 1.84 -8.98
C TRP A 321 -13.32 3.29 -8.71
N PRO A 322 -12.49 4.08 -8.02
CA PRO A 322 -12.91 5.38 -7.49
C PRO A 322 -12.94 6.50 -8.54
N CYS A 323 -12.18 6.37 -9.63
CA CYS A 323 -12.10 7.38 -10.69
C CYS A 323 -11.69 6.74 -12.03
N ASP A 324 -11.88 7.47 -13.13
CA ASP A 324 -11.35 7.06 -14.43
C ASP A 324 -9.83 7.29 -14.51
N PHE A 325 -9.21 6.80 -15.59
CA PHE A 325 -7.77 6.86 -15.81
C PHE A 325 -7.21 8.29 -15.68
N LYS A 326 -6.34 8.46 -14.68
CA LYS A 326 -5.72 9.74 -14.27
C LYS A 326 -6.73 10.88 -14.05
N ALA A 327 -7.94 10.53 -13.61
CA ALA A 327 -9.06 11.45 -13.45
C ALA A 327 -9.57 11.52 -12.00
N CYS A 328 -8.74 11.16 -11.03
CA CYS A 328 -9.08 11.36 -9.63
C CYS A 328 -9.18 12.87 -9.29
N PRO A 329 -10.10 13.30 -8.42
CA PRO A 329 -10.31 14.72 -8.14
C PRO A 329 -9.14 15.41 -7.47
N ILE A 330 -8.37 14.71 -6.62
CA ILE A 330 -7.31 15.32 -5.82
C ILE A 330 -5.95 14.80 -6.27
N TYR A 331 -5.13 15.71 -6.79
CA TYR A 331 -3.72 15.48 -7.10
C TYR A 331 -2.85 16.53 -6.40
N SER A 332 -1.55 16.22 -6.30
CA SER A 332 -0.51 17.22 -6.08
C SER A 332 -0.58 18.34 -7.12
N ALA A 333 -0.04 19.52 -6.80
CA ALA A 333 -0.05 20.67 -7.70
C ALA A 333 0.56 20.39 -9.10
N SER A 334 1.51 19.45 -9.20
CA SER A 334 2.10 19.01 -10.48
C SER A 334 1.21 18.07 -11.29
N LYS A 335 0.10 17.59 -10.72
CA LYS A 335 -0.81 16.57 -11.29
C LYS A 335 -0.18 15.19 -11.51
N ILE A 336 0.98 14.92 -10.90
CA ILE A 336 1.71 13.65 -11.05
C ILE A 336 1.25 12.63 -10.00
N LEU A 337 1.16 13.08 -8.74
CA LEU A 337 0.89 12.22 -7.58
C LEU A 337 -0.57 12.40 -7.14
N PRO A 338 -1.43 11.38 -7.26
CA PRO A 338 -2.80 11.40 -6.73
C PRO A 338 -2.79 11.30 -5.21
N ALA A 339 -3.79 11.91 -4.55
CA ALA A 339 -4.03 11.65 -3.13
C ALA A 339 -4.41 10.17 -2.93
N PRO A 340 -3.85 9.47 -1.93
CA PRO A 340 -4.28 8.11 -1.58
C PRO A 340 -5.70 8.13 -0.96
N PRO A 341 -6.40 6.98 -0.91
CA PRO A 341 -7.67 6.87 -0.21
C PRO A 341 -7.45 7.06 1.29
N PHE A 342 -8.44 7.63 1.97
CA PHE A 342 -8.42 7.77 3.42
C PHE A 342 -9.82 7.64 4.02
N ILE A 343 -9.86 7.31 5.30
CA ILE A 343 -11.05 7.37 6.14
C ILE A 343 -10.68 8.10 7.44
N ALA A 344 -11.58 8.96 7.90
CA ALA A 344 -11.42 9.75 9.12
C ALA A 344 -12.71 9.71 9.92
N ASN A 345 -12.64 9.18 11.14
CA ASN A 345 -13.77 9.13 12.07
C ASN A 345 -13.75 10.35 12.98
N ARG A 346 -14.91 10.94 13.28
CA ARG A 346 -15.03 12.04 14.27
C ARG A 346 -15.01 11.55 15.71
N THR A 347 -15.47 10.33 15.95
CA THR A 347 -15.32 9.68 17.25
C THR A 347 -13.88 9.20 17.39
N PRO A 348 -13.17 9.53 18.48
CA PRO A 348 -11.94 8.84 18.81
C PRO A 348 -12.26 7.34 18.83
N ALA A 349 -11.50 6.53 18.09
CA ALA A 349 -11.46 5.10 18.36
C ALA A 349 -11.27 4.96 19.88
N LYS A 350 -12.15 4.20 20.55
CA LYS A 350 -12.07 3.96 22.00
C LYS A 350 -10.60 3.85 22.37
N VAL A 351 -10.12 4.79 23.18
CA VAL A 351 -8.77 4.80 23.71
C VAL A 351 -8.55 3.41 24.31
N ILE A 352 -7.76 2.58 23.64
CA ILE A 352 -7.16 1.42 24.29
C ILE A 352 -6.23 2.08 25.30
N ASN A 353 -6.61 2.01 26.58
CA ASN A 353 -5.92 2.65 27.70
C ASN A 353 -4.39 2.58 27.52
N GLU A 354 -3.72 3.73 27.65
CA GLU A 354 -2.25 3.87 27.58
C GLU A 354 -1.51 2.90 28.53
N ASP A 355 -2.19 2.36 29.54
CA ASP A 355 -1.67 1.34 30.46
C ASP A 355 -1.38 -0.03 29.79
N GLN A 356 -1.97 -0.35 28.63
CA GLN A 356 -1.63 -1.57 27.89
C GLN A 356 -0.41 -1.43 26.97
N MET A 357 0.00 -0.20 26.63
CA MET A 357 1.25 0.05 25.88
C MET A 357 2.48 0.18 26.80
N ARG A 358 2.32 0.58 28.07
CA ARG A 358 3.46 0.68 29.00
C ARG A 358 4.02 -0.66 29.46
N ASN A 359 3.26 -1.75 29.35
CA ASN A 359 3.69 -3.07 29.83
C ASN A 359 4.31 -3.98 28.75
N SER A 360 4.53 -3.48 27.53
CA SER A 360 5.13 -4.26 26.42
C SER A 360 6.48 -3.72 25.92
N LEU A 361 7.09 -2.76 26.62
CA LEU A 361 8.48 -2.35 26.38
C LEU A 361 9.43 -3.19 27.25
N PRO A 362 10.40 -3.94 26.67
CA PRO A 362 11.47 -4.50 27.46
C PRO A 362 12.33 -3.35 28.02
N LEU A 363 12.41 -3.31 29.35
CA LEU A 363 13.33 -2.47 30.11
C LEU A 363 14.77 -2.67 29.62
N PHE A 364 15.29 -1.73 28.82
CA PHE A 364 16.72 -1.51 28.76
C PHE A 364 17.16 -0.91 30.09
N LYS A 365 17.61 -1.76 31.02
CA LYS A 365 18.41 -1.30 32.15
C LYS A 365 19.84 -1.10 31.68
N SER A 366 20.31 0.13 31.79
CA SER A 366 21.71 0.48 31.76
C SER A 366 22.44 -0.10 32.97
N THR A 367 23.40 -0.98 32.71
CA THR A 367 24.63 -1.18 33.48
C THR A 367 25.75 -1.47 32.51
#